data_AF-A0A0M4DHW4-F1
#
_entry.id   AF-A0A0M4DHW4-F1
#
_cell.length_a   1.000
_cell.length_b   1.000
_cell.length_c   1.000
_cell.angle_alpha   90.00
_cell.angle_beta   90.00
_cell.angle_gamma   90.00
#
_symmetry.space_group_name_H-M   'P 1'
#
loop_
_entity.id
_entity.type
_entity.pdbx_description
1 polymer ?
#
loop_
_entity_poly.entity_id
_entity_poly.type
_entity_poly.pdbx_seq_one_letter_code
_entity_poly.pdbx_strand_id
1 'polypeptide(L)'
;MIRIVTIKFRDAGKQYDFNAQALELKRGDQVVIETERGRALGIVVAPPREVPAAQAPPDIKIIQRLATEEDLSLARANTSREQDSFRFCQRRIKERKMEMKLVRAEYLFDGSKIIFYFTADGRVDFRELVKDLAHHFHTRIEMRQIGVRDEAKLTGGIGICGRELCCCSFLTDFAPVSVKMAKEQGLALNPNKISGQCGRLLCCLGYEFETYCAMRKMLPKCGRKVVVNGSEGEVVDQNILASKVTVRMGDGKRIEVPVDEIDKGPVTVTPPTASPPAPAAAAPPQPRRERQGRERTRQPKGTPPKEKSGEPRAESGRQPQPPREEAPPPATGVEGTPKTGKRKSRNRRRPRRNPPSGDQ
;
A
#
# COMPACT_ATOMS: atom_id res chain seq x y z
N MET A 1 25.25 -5.64 25.72
CA MET A 1 24.42 -4.52 25.25
C MET A 1 24.46 -4.47 23.73
N ILE A 2 23.34 -4.22 23.07
CA ILE A 2 23.26 -4.09 21.61
C ILE A 2 22.99 -2.62 21.29
N ARG A 3 23.69 -2.05 20.31
CA ARG A 3 23.51 -0.68 19.86
C ARG A 3 22.52 -0.66 18.70
N ILE A 4 21.31 -0.18 18.96
CA ILE A 4 20.24 -0.08 17.98
C ILE A 4 20.15 1.34 17.46
N VAL A 5 20.02 1.49 16.15
CA VAL A 5 19.79 2.77 15.49
C VAL A 5 18.60 2.66 14.54
N THR A 6 17.79 3.70 14.52
CA THR A 6 16.58 3.77 13.71
C THR A 6 16.89 4.48 12.40
N ILE A 7 16.57 3.84 11.28
CA ILE A 7 16.94 4.27 9.93
C ILE A 7 15.69 4.41 9.07
N LYS A 8 15.65 5.48 8.27
CA LYS A 8 14.65 5.67 7.22
C LYS A 8 15.31 5.61 5.85
N PHE A 9 14.67 4.95 4.88
CA PHE A 9 15.15 4.87 3.49
C PHE A 9 14.61 6.00 2.60
N ARG A 10 13.56 6.69 3.06
CA ARG A 10 12.89 7.78 2.35
C ARG A 10 12.43 8.82 3.35
N ASP A 11 12.13 10.04 2.89
CA ASP A 11 11.67 11.11 3.75
C ASP A 11 10.35 10.79 4.46
N ALA A 12 9.41 10.20 3.71
CA ALA A 12 8.15 9.66 4.20
C ALA A 12 8.19 8.12 4.08
N GLY A 13 8.33 7.40 5.20
CA GLY A 13 8.54 5.95 5.15
C GLY A 13 8.56 5.24 6.50
N LYS A 14 8.47 3.90 6.44
CA LYS A 14 8.67 3.04 7.60
C LYS A 14 10.10 3.22 8.11
N GLN A 15 10.22 3.34 9.41
CA GLN A 15 11.49 3.33 10.11
C GLN A 15 11.82 1.90 10.49
N TYR A 16 13.08 1.54 10.35
CA TYR A 16 13.58 0.20 10.64
C TYR A 16 14.75 0.30 11.60
N ASP A 17 14.75 -0.58 12.59
CA ASP A 17 15.84 -0.67 13.56
C ASP A 17 16.94 -1.58 13.01
N PHE A 18 18.17 -1.09 13.08
CA PHE A 18 19.38 -1.81 12.67
C PHE A 18 20.42 -1.79 13.79
N ASN A 19 21.32 -2.76 13.76
CA ASN A 19 22.45 -2.83 14.67
C ASN A 19 23.61 -1.95 14.14
N ALA A 20 23.98 -0.94 14.94
CA ALA A 20 25.06 -0.01 14.62
C ALA A 20 26.46 -0.59 14.90
N GLN A 21 26.56 -1.72 15.60
CA GLN A 21 27.83 -2.34 16.02
C GLN A 21 28.75 -1.31 16.71
N ALA A 22 29.98 -1.16 16.21
CA ALA A 22 30.97 -0.20 16.72
C ALA A 22 30.92 1.16 16.01
N LEU A 23 29.97 1.39 15.09
CA LEU A 23 29.89 2.65 14.35
C LEU A 23 29.40 3.79 15.25
N GLU A 24 30.05 4.95 15.17
CA GLU A 24 29.52 6.18 15.73
C GLU A 24 28.69 6.89 14.66
N LEU A 25 27.38 6.95 14.89
CA LEU A 25 26.42 7.52 13.95
C LEU A 25 25.69 8.69 14.59
N LYS A 26 25.54 9.76 13.83
CA LYS A 26 24.79 10.96 14.20
C LYS A 26 23.49 11.03 13.39
N ARG A 27 22.52 11.77 13.92
CA ARG A 27 21.29 12.06 13.19
C ARG A 27 21.61 12.75 11.86
N GLY A 28 21.07 12.23 10.77
CA GLY A 28 21.31 12.74 9.42
C GLY A 28 22.40 12.00 8.65
N ASP A 29 23.22 11.19 9.31
CA ASP A 29 24.25 10.40 8.62
C ASP A 29 23.62 9.43 7.62
N GLN A 30 24.26 9.31 6.46
CA GLN A 30 23.87 8.36 5.42
C GLN A 30 24.71 7.10 5.54
N VAL A 31 24.05 5.95 5.50
CA VAL A 31 24.68 4.65 5.74
C VAL A 31 24.26 3.65 4.68
N VAL A 32 25.15 2.71 4.38
CA VAL A 32 24.90 1.61 3.44
C VAL A 32 24.50 0.37 4.22
N ILE A 33 23.41 -0.26 3.80
CA ILE A 33 22.78 -1.39 4.48
C ILE A 33 22.43 -2.47 3.46
N GLU A 34 22.58 -3.73 3.85
CA GLU A 34 22.06 -4.86 3.06
C GLU A 34 20.60 -5.15 3.45
N THR A 35 19.71 -5.04 2.48
CA THR A 35 18.31 -5.46 2.63
C THR A 35 18.09 -6.77 1.88
N GLU A 36 16.92 -7.40 2.03
CA GLU A 36 16.56 -8.56 1.19
C GLU A 36 16.52 -8.25 -0.31
N ARG A 37 16.41 -6.96 -0.66
CA ARG A 37 16.40 -6.49 -2.05
C ARG A 37 17.79 -6.06 -2.54
N GLY A 38 18.83 -6.30 -1.74
CA GLY A 38 20.19 -5.86 -1.98
C GLY A 38 20.55 -4.60 -1.18
N ARG A 39 21.66 -3.98 -1.58
CA ARG A 39 22.19 -2.76 -0.94
C ARG A 39 21.21 -1.59 -1.07
N ALA A 40 21.14 -0.79 -0.01
CA ALA A 40 20.34 0.42 0.03
C ALA A 40 21.05 1.51 0.84
N LEU A 41 20.76 2.77 0.49
CA LEU A 41 21.17 3.94 1.24
C LEU A 41 20.08 4.31 2.25
N GLY A 42 20.43 4.37 3.53
CA GLY A 42 19.55 4.79 4.60
C GLY A 42 20.02 6.08 5.25
N ILE A 43 19.11 6.79 5.91
CA ILE A 43 19.38 8.00 6.70
C ILE A 43 19.09 7.70 8.17
N VAL A 44 20.05 8.03 9.03
CA VAL A 44 19.93 7.87 10.48
C VAL A 44 18.92 8.89 11.03
N VAL A 45 17.86 8.41 11.67
CA VAL A 45 16.79 9.25 12.25
C VAL A 45 17.19 9.77 13.63
N ALA A 46 17.81 8.92 14.43
CA ALA A 46 18.24 9.18 15.79
C ALA A 46 19.59 8.49 16.05
N PRO A 47 20.45 9.00 16.95
CA PRO A 47 21.71 8.36 17.29
C PRO A 47 21.51 6.96 17.91
N PRO A 48 22.51 6.06 17.85
CA PRO A 48 22.42 4.72 18.40
C PRO A 48 22.11 4.73 19.91
N ARG A 49 21.13 3.93 20.33
CA ARG A 49 20.79 3.69 21.73
C ARG A 49 21.24 2.30 22.16
N GLU A 50 21.70 2.16 23.39
CA GLU A 50 22.06 0.87 23.95
C GLU A 50 20.82 0.19 24.55
N VAL A 51 20.62 -1.08 24.19
CA VAL A 51 19.56 -1.92 24.77
C VAL A 51 20.13 -3.25 25.28
N PRO A 52 19.52 -3.83 26.33
CA PRO A 52 19.77 -5.21 26.70
C PRO A 52 19.44 -6.15 25.54
N ALA A 53 20.23 -7.22 25.35
CA ALA A 53 20.03 -8.16 24.24
C ALA A 53 18.65 -8.82 24.25
N ALA A 54 18.06 -9.03 25.43
CA ALA A 54 16.72 -9.59 25.60
C ALA A 54 15.58 -8.69 25.09
N GLN A 55 15.84 -7.38 24.92
CA GLN A 55 14.86 -6.41 24.41
C GLN A 55 15.10 -6.05 22.94
N ALA A 56 16.17 -6.59 22.33
CA ALA A 56 16.44 -6.37 20.92
C ALA A 56 15.49 -7.21 20.05
N PRO A 57 15.01 -6.67 18.92
CA PRO A 57 14.24 -7.46 17.96
C PRO A 57 15.05 -8.69 17.50
N PRO A 58 14.41 -9.87 17.36
CA PRO A 58 15.06 -11.02 16.76
C PRO A 58 15.49 -10.70 15.32
N ASP A 59 16.66 -11.20 14.90
CA ASP A 59 17.22 -11.03 13.55
C ASP A 59 17.45 -9.59 13.08
N ILE A 60 17.85 -8.71 13.99
CA ILE A 60 18.20 -7.33 13.64
C ILE A 60 19.38 -7.28 12.64
N LYS A 61 19.14 -6.67 11.47
CA LYS A 61 20.16 -6.52 10.42
C LYS A 61 21.22 -5.51 10.84
N ILE A 62 22.42 -5.67 10.30
CA ILE A 62 23.60 -4.86 10.63
C ILE A 62 23.80 -3.76 9.59
N ILE A 63 24.25 -2.57 10.03
CA ILE A 63 24.75 -1.53 9.14
C ILE A 63 26.13 -1.91 8.66
N GLN A 64 26.37 -1.88 7.34
CA GLN A 64 27.68 -2.24 6.81
C GLN A 64 28.71 -1.15 7.09
N ARG A 65 28.37 0.10 6.76
CA ARG A 65 29.28 1.25 6.87
C ARG A 65 28.57 2.58 6.66
N LEU A 66 29.27 3.67 7.00
CA LEU A 66 28.95 5.02 6.53
C LEU A 66 29.06 5.09 5.00
N ALA A 67 28.17 5.88 4.39
CA ALA A 67 28.19 6.13 2.96
C ALA A 67 29.44 6.94 2.58
N THR A 68 30.12 6.52 1.51
CA THR A 68 31.25 7.27 0.94
C THR A 68 30.74 8.33 -0.04
N GLU A 69 31.60 9.27 -0.42
CA GLU A 69 31.24 10.27 -1.45
C GLU A 69 30.84 9.60 -2.78
N GLU A 70 31.45 8.46 -3.11
CA GLU A 70 31.08 7.64 -4.27
C GLU A 70 29.64 7.14 -4.16
N ASP A 71 29.22 6.61 -3.01
CA ASP A 71 27.83 6.17 -2.78
C ASP A 71 26.83 7.33 -2.93
N LEU A 72 27.18 8.51 -2.41
CA LEU A 72 26.35 9.70 -2.50
C LEU A 72 26.28 10.23 -3.93
N SER A 73 27.37 10.15 -4.68
CA SER A 73 27.39 10.49 -6.11
C SER A 73 26.53 9.52 -6.92
N LEU A 74 26.59 8.22 -6.61
CA LEU A 74 25.78 7.18 -7.24
C LEU A 74 24.29 7.40 -6.96
N ALA A 75 23.93 7.71 -5.71
CA ALA A 75 22.55 8.02 -5.33
C ALA A 75 22.00 9.24 -6.11
N ARG A 76 22.80 10.31 -6.23
CA ARG A 76 22.43 11.49 -7.04
C ARG A 76 22.26 11.15 -8.51
N ALA A 77 23.16 10.36 -9.09
CA ALA A 77 23.07 9.89 -10.47
C ALA A 77 21.83 9.02 -10.69
N ASN A 78 21.49 8.14 -9.73
CA ASN A 78 20.27 7.33 -9.77
C ASN A 78 19.03 8.22 -9.81
N THR A 79 18.94 9.25 -8.97
CA THR A 79 17.80 10.18 -8.98
C THR A 79 17.61 10.86 -10.34
N SER A 80 18.68 11.26 -11.02
CA SER A 80 18.58 11.81 -12.38
C SER A 80 18.08 10.76 -13.37
N ARG A 81 18.64 9.56 -13.33
CA ARG A 81 18.23 8.44 -14.21
C ARG A 81 16.77 8.05 -13.97
N GLU A 82 16.28 8.08 -12.74
CA GLU A 82 14.88 7.80 -12.39
C GLU A 82 13.92 8.77 -13.09
N GLN A 83 14.27 10.07 -13.17
CA GLN A 83 13.44 11.06 -13.86
C GLN A 83 13.38 10.79 -15.36
N ASP A 84 14.51 10.46 -15.97
CA ASP A 84 14.58 10.13 -17.40
C ASP A 84 13.81 8.83 -17.69
N SER A 85 13.99 7.81 -16.85
CA SER A 85 13.24 6.56 -16.92
C SER A 85 11.74 6.77 -16.81
N PHE A 86 11.30 7.61 -15.87
CA PHE A 86 9.89 7.96 -15.72
C PHE A 86 9.33 8.61 -16.99
N ARG A 87 10.02 9.63 -17.52
CA ARG A 87 9.59 10.36 -18.73
C ARG A 87 9.50 9.44 -19.95
N PHE A 88 10.51 8.61 -20.17
CA PHE A 88 10.53 7.67 -21.29
C PHE A 88 9.40 6.65 -21.18
N CYS A 89 9.23 6.04 -20.01
CA CYS A 89 8.15 5.07 -19.78
C CYS A 89 6.77 5.70 -19.96
N GLN A 90 6.57 6.90 -19.43
CA GLN A 90 5.31 7.64 -19.59
C GLN A 90 4.99 7.93 -21.06
N ARG A 91 6.01 8.27 -21.87
CA ARG A 91 5.83 8.46 -23.32
C ARG A 91 5.42 7.15 -24.00
N ARG A 92 6.08 6.03 -23.72
CA ARG A 92 5.75 4.71 -24.30
C ARG A 92 4.35 4.23 -23.91
N ILE A 93 3.93 4.46 -22.67
CA ILE A 93 2.57 4.16 -22.20
C ILE A 93 1.53 4.92 -23.04
N LYS A 94 1.77 6.21 -23.30
CA LYS A 94 0.88 7.05 -24.13
C LYS A 94 0.84 6.57 -25.59
N GLU A 95 2.00 6.32 -26.20
CA GLU A 95 2.11 5.82 -27.59
C GLU A 95 1.36 4.50 -27.79
N ARG A 96 1.44 3.60 -26.80
CA ARG A 96 0.79 2.28 -26.82
C ARG A 96 -0.65 2.31 -26.30
N LYS A 97 -1.16 3.48 -25.89
CA LYS A 97 -2.53 3.68 -25.36
C LYS A 97 -2.89 2.69 -24.25
N MET A 98 -1.96 2.45 -23.32
CA MET A 98 -2.17 1.49 -22.24
C MET A 98 -3.01 2.10 -21.12
N GLU A 99 -4.00 1.37 -20.62
CA GLU A 99 -4.86 1.78 -19.49
C GLU A 99 -4.15 1.60 -18.15
N MET A 100 -3.08 2.36 -17.94
CA MET A 100 -2.35 2.41 -16.67
C MET A 100 -1.82 3.81 -16.38
N LYS A 101 -1.63 4.11 -15.10
CA LYS A 101 -1.00 5.34 -14.62
C LYS A 101 0.36 5.03 -14.02
N LEU A 102 1.41 5.54 -14.63
CA LEU A 102 2.75 5.47 -14.04
C LEU A 102 2.84 6.41 -12.84
N VAL A 103 3.26 5.86 -11.69
CA VAL A 103 3.36 6.60 -10.43
C VAL A 103 4.81 6.99 -10.13
N ARG A 104 5.77 6.06 -10.29
CA ARG A 104 7.18 6.31 -9.99
C ARG A 104 8.09 5.35 -10.73
N ALA A 105 9.31 5.78 -11.04
CA ALA A 105 10.42 4.91 -11.42
C ALA A 105 11.49 4.97 -10.32
N GLU A 106 12.11 3.85 -9.99
CA GLU A 106 13.14 3.74 -8.96
C GLU A 106 14.25 2.81 -9.43
N TYR A 107 15.50 3.22 -9.26
CA TYR A 107 16.64 2.33 -9.45
C TYR A 107 16.98 1.66 -8.12
N LEU A 108 17.35 0.37 -8.18
CA LEU A 108 18.09 -0.21 -7.07
C LEU A 108 19.40 0.55 -6.88
N PHE A 109 19.90 0.57 -5.65
CA PHE A 109 21.08 1.37 -5.29
C PHE A 109 22.30 1.02 -6.16
N ASP A 110 22.50 -0.27 -6.44
CA ASP A 110 23.55 -0.81 -7.31
C ASP A 110 23.32 -0.58 -8.82
N GLY A 111 22.16 -0.05 -9.20
CA GLY A 111 21.76 0.18 -10.59
C GLY A 111 21.41 -1.08 -11.37
N SER A 112 21.35 -2.26 -10.73
CA SER A 112 21.14 -3.54 -11.42
C SER A 112 19.74 -3.73 -11.99
N LYS A 113 18.76 -3.01 -11.42
CA LYS A 113 17.34 -3.13 -11.75
C LYS A 113 16.62 -1.78 -11.64
N ILE A 114 15.65 -1.57 -12.53
CA ILE A 114 14.71 -0.45 -12.49
C ILE A 114 13.32 -0.99 -12.16
N ILE A 115 12.66 -0.38 -11.18
CA ILE A 115 11.32 -0.73 -10.74
C ILE A 115 10.36 0.41 -11.15
N PHE A 116 9.36 0.09 -11.95
CA PHE A 116 8.30 1.02 -12.33
C PHE A 116 7.03 0.70 -11.55
N TYR A 117 6.60 1.65 -10.72
CA TYR A 117 5.36 1.56 -9.96
C TYR A 117 4.22 2.15 -10.77
N PHE A 118 3.13 1.41 -10.92
CA PHE A 118 1.95 1.87 -11.66
C PHE A 118 0.65 1.47 -10.98
N THR A 119 -0.43 2.20 -11.27
CA THR A 119 -1.81 1.84 -10.92
C THR A 119 -2.61 1.53 -12.18
N ALA A 120 -3.54 0.58 -12.07
CA ALA A 120 -4.46 0.18 -13.13
C ALA A 120 -5.68 -0.49 -12.49
N ASP A 121 -6.86 -0.32 -13.08
CA ASP A 121 -8.11 -0.91 -12.59
C ASP A 121 -8.21 -2.41 -12.91
N GLY A 122 -7.60 -2.83 -14.02
CA GLY A 122 -7.62 -4.20 -14.52
C GLY A 122 -6.22 -4.79 -14.73
N ARG A 123 -6.20 -5.97 -15.37
CA ARG A 123 -4.96 -6.57 -15.86
C ARG A 123 -4.48 -5.80 -17.08
N VAL A 124 -3.19 -5.46 -17.10
CA VAL A 124 -2.57 -4.76 -18.22
C VAL A 124 -1.46 -5.64 -18.80
N ASP A 125 -1.48 -5.87 -20.11
CA ASP A 125 -0.37 -6.54 -20.80
C ASP A 125 0.73 -5.51 -21.10
N PHE A 126 1.85 -5.61 -20.39
CA PHE A 126 3.00 -4.72 -20.52
C PHE A 126 4.21 -5.39 -21.16
N ARG A 127 4.08 -6.57 -21.79
CA ARG A 127 5.23 -7.30 -22.36
C ARG A 127 6.00 -6.47 -23.40
N GLU A 128 5.29 -5.83 -24.30
CA GLU A 128 5.91 -4.97 -25.33
C GLU A 128 6.52 -3.70 -24.75
N LEU A 129 5.89 -3.11 -23.72
CA LEU A 129 6.46 -1.98 -22.99
C LEU A 129 7.79 -2.37 -22.32
N VAL A 130 7.83 -3.54 -21.67
CA VAL A 130 9.06 -4.05 -21.04
C VAL A 130 10.17 -4.25 -22.07
N LYS A 131 9.87 -4.71 -23.29
CA LYS A 131 10.86 -4.80 -24.38
C LYS A 131 11.44 -3.45 -24.75
N ASP A 132 10.60 -2.42 -24.91
CA ASP A 132 11.06 -1.05 -25.21
C ASP A 132 11.96 -0.50 -24.11
N LEU A 133 11.56 -0.70 -22.85
CA LEU A 133 12.30 -0.22 -21.68
C LEU A 133 13.65 -0.95 -21.55
N ALA A 134 13.66 -2.27 -21.69
CA ALA A 134 14.88 -3.07 -21.63
C ALA A 134 15.85 -2.71 -22.76
N HIS A 135 15.32 -2.46 -23.97
CA HIS A 135 16.13 -2.03 -25.11
C HIS A 135 16.75 -0.64 -24.90
N HIS A 136 16.03 0.29 -24.26
CA HIS A 136 16.53 1.65 -24.03
C HIS A 136 17.50 1.76 -22.85
N PHE A 137 17.20 1.10 -21.72
CA PHE A 137 17.98 1.24 -20.49
C PHE A 137 19.06 0.19 -20.29
N HIS A 138 19.06 -0.89 -21.08
CA HIS A 138 20.00 -2.01 -20.96
C HIS A 138 20.13 -2.56 -19.53
N THR A 139 19.04 -2.48 -18.76
CA THR A 139 18.97 -2.83 -17.33
C THR A 139 17.76 -3.72 -17.11
N ARG A 140 17.77 -4.57 -16.06
CA ARG A 140 16.62 -5.40 -15.71
C ARG A 140 15.42 -4.53 -15.33
N ILE A 141 14.27 -4.77 -15.95
CA ILE A 141 13.04 -4.02 -15.70
C ILE A 141 12.08 -4.84 -14.85
N GLU A 142 11.52 -4.23 -13.82
CA GLU A 142 10.45 -4.79 -13.00
C GLU A 142 9.25 -3.84 -13.01
N MET A 143 8.09 -4.36 -13.39
CA MET A 143 6.83 -3.62 -13.36
C MET A 143 6.07 -4.02 -12.09
N ARG A 144 5.70 -3.05 -11.26
CA ARG A 144 5.00 -3.29 -10.00
C ARG A 144 3.68 -2.53 -9.94
N GLN A 145 2.59 -3.28 -9.93
CA GLN A 145 1.27 -2.72 -9.69
C GLN A 145 1.13 -2.41 -8.19
N ILE A 146 0.64 -1.22 -7.88
CA ILE A 146 0.34 -0.78 -6.52
C ILE A 146 -1.14 -0.38 -6.39
N GLY A 147 -1.66 -0.31 -5.17
CA GLY A 147 -3.02 0.15 -4.93
C GLY A 147 -3.11 1.68 -4.87
N VAL A 148 -4.32 2.22 -4.99
CA VAL A 148 -4.61 3.68 -4.88
C VAL A 148 -4.10 4.31 -3.58
N ARG A 149 -4.06 3.55 -2.48
CA ARG A 149 -3.51 4.03 -1.20
C ARG A 149 -1.99 4.15 -1.24
N ASP A 150 -1.31 3.18 -1.84
CA ASP A 150 0.14 3.21 -1.99
C ASP A 150 0.56 4.29 -2.99
N GLU A 151 -0.25 4.54 -4.02
CA GLU A 151 -0.09 5.70 -4.90
C GLU A 151 -0.14 7.01 -4.11
N ALA A 152 -1.18 7.20 -3.29
CA ALA A 152 -1.28 8.39 -2.43
C ALA A 152 -0.11 8.49 -1.44
N LYS A 153 0.38 7.35 -0.93
CA LYS A 153 1.56 7.30 -0.05
C LYS A 153 2.85 7.74 -0.76
N LEU A 154 3.04 7.32 -2.01
CA LEU A 154 4.21 7.67 -2.82
C LEU A 154 4.16 9.10 -3.34
N THR A 155 2.97 9.59 -3.67
CA THR A 155 2.73 10.95 -4.17
C THR A 155 2.76 11.98 -3.04
N GLY A 156 2.32 11.59 -1.84
CA GLY A 156 2.10 12.51 -0.73
C GLY A 156 0.81 13.32 -0.89
N GLY A 157 0.59 14.23 0.05
CA GLY A 157 -0.55 15.14 0.01
C GLY A 157 -0.95 15.67 1.38
N ILE A 158 -2.03 16.46 1.38
CA ILE A 158 -2.64 17.02 2.57
C ILE A 158 -4.05 16.42 2.71
N GLY A 159 -4.37 15.93 3.90
CA GLY A 159 -5.69 15.41 4.22
C GLY A 159 -6.71 16.51 4.45
N ILE A 160 -7.99 16.16 4.52
CA ILE A 160 -9.09 17.10 4.80
C ILE A 160 -8.96 17.79 6.18
N CYS A 161 -8.14 17.24 7.06
CA CYS A 161 -7.79 17.82 8.36
C CYS A 161 -6.69 18.90 8.29
N GLY A 162 -6.18 19.21 7.10
CA GLY A 162 -5.12 20.20 6.88
C GLY A 162 -3.70 19.72 7.23
N ARG A 163 -3.53 18.44 7.58
CA ARG A 163 -2.23 17.82 7.90
C ARG A 163 -1.75 16.94 6.75
N GLU A 164 -0.47 16.60 6.74
CA GLU A 164 0.07 15.57 5.84
C GLU A 164 -0.70 14.25 5.97
N LEU A 165 -0.78 13.48 4.88
CA LEU A 165 -1.48 12.20 4.90
C LEU A 165 -0.88 11.26 5.96
N CYS A 166 -1.72 10.69 6.82
CA CYS A 166 -1.29 9.76 7.88
C CYS A 166 -0.50 8.57 7.33
N CYS A 167 -0.81 8.13 6.10
CA CYS A 167 -0.10 7.03 5.42
C CYS A 167 1.34 7.38 4.99
N CYS A 168 1.66 8.67 4.90
CA CYS A 168 3.00 9.18 4.61
C CYS A 168 3.80 9.46 5.89
N SER A 169 3.12 9.68 7.03
CA SER A 169 3.76 10.08 8.28
C SER A 169 3.96 8.90 9.23
N PHE A 170 2.98 8.63 10.10
CA PHE A 170 3.11 7.68 11.20
C PHE A 170 2.35 6.37 10.96
N LEU A 171 1.25 6.41 10.21
CA LEU A 171 0.35 5.27 10.06
C LEU A 171 0.80 4.40 8.87
N THR A 172 1.65 3.41 9.15
CA THR A 172 2.25 2.58 8.08
C THR A 172 1.66 1.18 7.96
N ASP A 173 0.84 0.79 8.92
CA ASP A 173 0.03 -0.43 8.93
C ASP A 173 -1.45 -0.05 9.09
N PHE A 174 -2.33 -0.78 8.44
CA PHE A 174 -3.73 -0.40 8.32
C PHE A 174 -4.67 -1.57 8.54
N ALA A 175 -5.48 -1.44 9.59
CA ALA A 175 -6.66 -2.27 9.75
C ALA A 175 -7.73 -1.90 8.69
N PRO A 176 -8.59 -2.87 8.29
CA PRO A 176 -9.78 -2.58 7.50
C PRO A 176 -10.68 -1.57 8.20
N VAL A 177 -11.11 -0.54 7.46
CA VAL A 177 -11.99 0.52 7.97
C VAL A 177 -13.41 0.29 7.49
N SER A 178 -14.40 0.50 8.36
CA SER A 178 -15.82 0.35 8.03
C SER A 178 -16.60 1.65 8.26
N VAL A 179 -17.74 1.80 7.56
CA VAL A 179 -18.64 2.95 7.73
C VAL A 179 -19.19 3.05 9.16
N LYS A 180 -19.28 1.93 9.89
CA LYS A 180 -19.66 1.92 11.31
C LYS A 180 -18.71 2.78 12.15
N MET A 181 -17.42 2.77 11.86
CA MET A 181 -16.42 3.56 12.60
C MET A 181 -16.69 5.06 12.45
N ALA A 182 -17.06 5.53 11.25
CA ALA A 182 -17.44 6.92 11.02
C ALA A 182 -18.70 7.33 11.81
N LYS A 183 -19.71 6.44 11.88
CA LYS A 183 -20.92 6.67 12.67
C LYS A 183 -20.63 6.81 14.15
N GLU A 184 -19.76 5.95 14.70
CA GLU A 184 -19.38 5.97 16.11
C GLU A 184 -18.58 7.24 16.49
N GLN A 185 -17.91 7.85 15.51
CA GLN A 185 -17.19 9.11 15.68
C GLN A 185 -18.07 10.35 15.39
N GLY A 186 -19.38 10.17 15.16
CA GLY A 186 -20.30 11.28 14.90
C GLY A 186 -20.08 12.00 13.57
N LEU A 187 -19.38 11.38 12.61
CA LEU A 187 -19.11 11.99 11.32
C LEU A 187 -20.28 11.81 10.36
N ALA A 188 -20.57 12.87 9.59
CA ALA A 188 -21.55 12.80 8.52
C ALA A 188 -21.14 11.79 7.45
N LEU A 189 -22.09 10.96 6.99
CA LEU A 189 -21.85 9.89 6.00
C LEU A 189 -21.67 10.40 4.56
N ASN A 190 -21.20 11.63 4.40
CA ASN A 190 -20.88 12.18 3.09
C ASN A 190 -19.51 11.64 2.63
N PRO A 191 -19.40 11.03 1.44
CA PRO A 191 -18.14 10.54 0.90
C PRO A 191 -16.99 11.56 0.95
N ASN A 192 -17.26 12.85 0.73
CA ASN A 192 -16.24 13.90 0.78
C ASN A 192 -15.67 14.15 2.18
N LYS A 193 -16.38 13.73 3.24
CA LYS A 193 -15.97 13.91 4.64
C LYS A 193 -15.35 12.64 5.24
N ILE A 194 -15.65 11.47 4.69
CA ILE A 194 -15.18 10.18 5.23
C ILE A 194 -14.19 9.45 4.32
N SER A 195 -13.99 9.91 3.09
CA SER A 195 -13.01 9.38 2.15
C SER A 195 -11.71 10.18 2.22
N GLY A 196 -10.59 9.47 2.21
CA GLY A 196 -9.27 10.06 2.04
C GLY A 196 -8.96 10.36 0.57
N GLN A 197 -7.83 11.01 0.34
CA GLN A 197 -7.36 11.39 -1.00
C GLN A 197 -7.20 10.20 -1.96
N CYS A 198 -7.00 9.00 -1.42
CA CYS A 198 -6.94 7.76 -2.21
C CYS A 198 -8.31 7.19 -2.62
N GLY A 199 -9.42 7.91 -2.36
CA GLY A 199 -10.79 7.48 -2.70
C GLY A 199 -11.36 6.37 -1.82
N ARG A 200 -10.61 5.91 -0.80
CA ARG A 200 -11.08 4.94 0.21
C ARG A 200 -11.40 5.63 1.52
N LEU A 201 -12.10 4.94 2.42
CA LEU A 201 -12.36 5.44 3.77
C LEU A 201 -11.06 5.88 4.49
N LEU A 202 -11.18 6.97 5.25
CA LEU A 202 -10.11 7.57 6.02
C LEU A 202 -9.50 6.56 6.99
N CYS A 203 -8.17 6.41 6.94
CA CYS A 203 -7.44 5.49 7.82
C CYS A 203 -7.43 5.94 9.29
N CYS A 204 -7.57 7.23 9.57
CA CYS A 204 -7.70 7.75 10.94
C CYS A 204 -8.98 7.24 11.63
N LEU A 205 -10.04 6.92 10.88
CA LEU A 205 -11.25 6.32 11.46
C LEU A 205 -10.93 5.03 12.21
N GLY A 206 -10.10 4.16 11.62
CA GLY A 206 -9.68 2.93 12.29
C GLY A 206 -8.72 3.19 13.45
N TYR A 207 -7.74 4.09 13.24
CA TYR A 207 -6.75 4.44 14.26
C TYR A 207 -7.37 5.01 15.54
N GLU A 208 -8.37 5.88 15.41
CA GLU A 208 -8.99 6.57 16.55
C GLU A 208 -10.17 5.78 17.15
N PHE A 209 -10.66 4.75 16.46
CA PHE A 209 -11.90 4.06 16.78
C PHE A 209 -12.00 3.57 18.23
N GLU A 210 -10.97 2.87 18.71
CA GLU A 210 -10.95 2.31 20.06
C GLU A 210 -10.97 3.41 21.13
N THR A 211 -10.25 4.50 20.87
CA THR A 211 -10.21 5.68 21.75
C THR A 211 -11.58 6.34 21.85
N TYR A 212 -12.26 6.56 20.72
CA TYR A 212 -13.63 7.08 20.72
C TYR A 212 -14.59 6.15 21.47
N CYS A 213 -14.49 4.83 21.27
CA CYS A 213 -15.32 3.86 21.98
C CYS A 213 -15.09 3.89 23.49
N ALA A 214 -13.83 4.04 23.94
CA ALA A 214 -13.48 4.13 25.35
C ALA A 214 -14.01 5.43 25.97
N MET A 215 -13.78 6.57 25.33
CA MET A 215 -14.28 7.89 25.79
C MET A 215 -15.82 7.91 25.85
N ARG A 216 -16.49 7.34 24.84
CA ARG A 216 -17.96 7.27 24.79
C ARG A 216 -18.55 6.43 25.94
N LYS A 217 -17.86 5.39 26.40
CA LYS A 217 -18.31 4.58 27.56
C LYS A 217 -18.28 5.36 28.88
N MET A 218 -17.43 6.38 28.98
CA MET A 218 -17.34 7.24 30.17
C MET A 218 -18.44 8.30 30.20
N LEU A 219 -19.07 8.59 29.06
CA LEU A 219 -20.11 9.60 28.90
C LEU A 219 -21.52 9.03 29.18
N PRO A 220 -22.40 9.78 29.87
CA PRO A 220 -23.81 9.40 30.01
C PRO A 220 -24.51 9.33 28.65
N LYS A 221 -25.24 8.25 28.36
CA LYS A 221 -25.99 8.05 27.11
C LYS A 221 -27.02 9.17 26.86
N CYS A 222 -27.20 9.58 25.60
CA CYS A 222 -28.30 10.46 25.21
C CYS A 222 -29.65 9.87 25.66
N GLY A 223 -30.54 10.71 26.18
CA GLY A 223 -31.81 10.34 26.80
C GLY A 223 -31.72 10.01 28.29
N ARG A 224 -30.52 9.95 28.88
CA ARG A 224 -30.37 9.71 30.32
C ARG A 224 -30.65 11.00 31.10
N LYS A 225 -31.40 10.88 32.20
CA LYS A 225 -31.57 11.94 33.19
C LYS A 225 -30.31 12.06 34.06
N VAL A 226 -29.82 13.27 34.22
CA VAL A 226 -28.63 13.62 35.00
C VAL A 226 -28.94 14.83 35.88
N VAL A 227 -28.27 14.94 37.02
CA VAL A 227 -28.37 16.11 37.90
C VAL A 227 -27.14 16.97 37.68
N VAL A 228 -27.37 18.24 37.36
CA VAL A 228 -26.32 19.26 37.18
C VAL A 228 -26.64 20.41 38.12
N ASN A 229 -25.72 20.74 39.03
CA ASN A 229 -25.88 21.83 40.00
C ASN A 229 -27.22 21.78 40.77
N GLY A 230 -27.64 20.57 41.16
CA GLY A 230 -28.90 20.34 41.90
C GLY A 230 -30.18 20.38 41.06
N SER A 231 -30.10 20.62 39.75
CA SER A 231 -31.25 20.63 38.84
C SER A 231 -31.22 19.42 37.90
N GLU A 232 -32.37 18.77 37.71
CA GLU A 232 -32.50 17.65 36.78
C GLU A 232 -32.54 18.11 35.32
N GLY A 233 -31.88 17.35 34.45
CA GLY A 233 -31.93 17.53 33.02
C GLY A 233 -31.70 16.25 32.25
N GLU A 234 -31.97 16.28 30.94
CA GLU A 234 -31.82 15.14 30.03
C GLU A 234 -30.67 15.37 29.05
N VAL A 235 -29.79 14.38 28.88
CA VAL A 235 -28.68 14.46 27.93
C VAL A 235 -29.21 14.39 26.49
N VAL A 236 -29.01 15.44 25.71
CA VAL A 236 -29.44 15.52 24.30
C VAL A 236 -28.30 15.15 23.35
N ASP A 237 -27.09 15.62 23.64
CA ASP A 237 -25.93 15.44 22.77
C ASP A 237 -24.65 15.20 23.58
N GLN A 238 -23.65 14.61 22.95
CA GLN A 238 -22.36 14.25 23.55
C GLN A 238 -21.21 14.77 22.70
N ASN A 239 -20.35 15.58 23.30
CA ASN A 239 -19.07 15.93 22.72
C ASN A 239 -17.99 15.01 23.29
N ILE A 240 -17.69 13.94 22.54
CA ILE A 240 -16.79 12.87 22.97
C ILE A 240 -15.38 13.40 23.26
N LEU A 241 -14.83 14.23 22.37
CA LEU A 241 -13.46 14.74 22.49
C LEU A 241 -13.32 15.77 23.62
N ALA A 242 -14.33 16.62 23.81
CA ALA A 242 -14.31 17.62 24.88
C ALA A 242 -14.69 17.03 26.26
N SER A 243 -15.09 15.74 26.32
CA SER A 243 -15.66 15.13 27.53
C SER A 243 -16.80 15.96 28.14
N LYS A 244 -17.64 16.52 27.27
CA LYS A 244 -18.80 17.35 27.63
C LYS A 244 -20.09 16.72 27.12
N VAL A 245 -21.19 16.97 27.83
CA VAL A 245 -22.53 16.62 27.38
C VAL A 245 -23.41 17.86 27.32
N THR A 246 -24.30 17.90 26.34
CA THR A 246 -25.34 18.92 26.27
C THR A 246 -26.56 18.40 27.00
N VAL A 247 -26.95 19.05 28.09
CA VAL A 247 -28.11 18.71 28.91
C VAL A 247 -29.24 19.71 28.64
N ARG A 248 -30.44 19.20 28.37
CA ARG A 248 -31.68 19.99 28.34
C ARG A 248 -32.29 19.98 29.74
N MET A 249 -32.31 21.15 30.37
CA MET A 249 -32.92 21.36 31.68
C MET A 249 -34.45 21.43 31.56
N GLY A 250 -35.17 21.34 32.70
CA GLY A 250 -36.64 21.46 32.75
C GLY A 250 -37.19 22.73 32.10
N ASP A 251 -36.42 23.83 32.14
CA ASP A 251 -36.77 25.13 31.53
C ASP A 251 -36.59 25.17 30.00
N GLY A 252 -36.25 24.04 29.37
CA GLY A 252 -35.99 23.94 27.92
C GLY A 252 -34.63 24.48 27.47
N LYS A 253 -33.88 25.15 28.34
CA LYS A 253 -32.52 25.63 28.08
C LYS A 253 -31.55 24.45 27.91
N ARG A 254 -30.62 24.59 26.97
CA ARG A 254 -29.52 23.64 26.74
C ARG A 254 -28.23 24.20 27.32
N ILE A 255 -27.58 23.44 28.18
CA ILE A 255 -26.29 23.78 28.78
C ILE A 255 -25.26 22.70 28.44
N GLU A 256 -24.03 23.11 28.12
CA GLU A 256 -22.90 22.18 27.98
C GLU A 256 -22.18 22.05 29.32
N VAL A 257 -22.00 20.83 29.79
CA VAL A 257 -21.45 20.53 31.12
C VAL A 257 -20.36 19.47 30.98
N PRO A 258 -19.19 19.64 31.62
CA PRO A 258 -18.17 18.59 31.65
C PRO A 258 -18.67 17.39 32.48
N VAL A 259 -18.21 16.18 32.14
CA VAL A 259 -18.66 14.95 32.82
C VAL A 259 -18.39 14.94 34.32
N ASP A 260 -17.36 15.64 34.77
CA ASP A 260 -16.94 15.69 36.17
C ASP A 260 -17.90 16.48 37.06
N GLU A 261 -18.66 17.41 36.50
CA GLU A 261 -19.66 18.23 37.20
C GLU A 261 -21.04 17.57 37.25
N ILE A 262 -21.18 16.38 36.65
CA ILE A 262 -22.42 15.62 36.66
C ILE A 262 -22.42 14.72 37.87
N ASP A 263 -23.36 14.98 38.78
CA ASP A 263 -23.56 14.08 39.90
C ASP A 263 -24.16 12.79 39.35
N LYS A 264 -23.39 11.69 39.43
CA LYS A 264 -23.85 10.36 39.03
C LYS A 264 -24.80 9.88 40.13
N GLY A 265 -26.00 10.47 40.17
CA GLY A 265 -27.11 9.98 40.99
C GLY A 265 -27.31 8.47 40.77
N PRO A 266 -27.90 7.77 41.75
CA PRO A 266 -27.97 6.31 41.75
C PRO A 266 -28.51 5.82 40.41
N VAL A 267 -27.79 4.87 39.81
CA VAL A 267 -28.06 4.31 38.50
C VAL A 267 -29.37 3.51 38.55
N THR A 268 -30.51 4.20 38.51
CA THR A 268 -31.79 3.57 38.15
C THR A 268 -31.74 3.33 36.65
N VAL A 269 -31.30 2.13 36.28
CA VAL A 269 -31.50 1.57 34.95
C VAL A 269 -33.00 1.39 34.79
N THR A 270 -33.71 2.40 34.29
CA THR A 270 -35.04 2.17 33.73
C THR A 270 -34.82 1.41 32.42
N PRO A 271 -35.32 0.17 32.27
CA PRO A 271 -35.16 -0.55 31.03
C PRO A 271 -35.89 0.23 29.92
N PRO A 272 -35.31 0.34 28.72
CA PRO A 272 -36.01 0.97 27.61
C PRO A 272 -37.26 0.15 27.29
N THR A 273 -38.39 0.85 27.19
CA THR A 273 -39.66 0.32 26.70
C THR A 273 -39.43 -0.42 25.39
N ALA A 274 -39.83 -1.68 25.34
CA ALA A 274 -39.60 -2.56 24.21
C ALA A 274 -40.26 -1.99 22.94
N SER A 275 -39.46 -1.57 21.96
CA SER A 275 -39.88 -1.52 20.57
C SER A 275 -40.21 -2.95 20.10
N PRO A 276 -41.26 -3.16 19.28
CA PRO A 276 -41.59 -4.48 18.78
C PRO A 276 -40.41 -5.06 17.97
N PRO A 277 -40.17 -6.38 18.05
CA PRO A 277 -39.01 -7.00 17.44
C PRO A 277 -39.06 -6.87 15.91
N ALA A 278 -37.94 -6.44 15.33
CA ALA A 278 -37.69 -6.56 13.91
C ALA A 278 -37.64 -8.05 13.51
N PRO A 279 -38.12 -8.44 12.32
CA PRO A 279 -38.07 -9.82 11.87
C PRO A 279 -36.61 -10.31 11.79
N ALA A 280 -36.40 -11.53 12.28
CA ALA A 280 -35.10 -12.17 12.43
C ALA A 280 -34.32 -12.20 11.10
N ALA A 281 -33.15 -11.56 11.09
CA ALA A 281 -32.16 -11.73 10.03
C ALA A 281 -31.57 -13.15 10.11
N ALA A 282 -31.61 -13.86 8.98
CA ALA A 282 -31.07 -15.20 8.81
C ALA A 282 -29.57 -15.26 9.15
N ALA A 283 -29.17 -16.39 9.75
CA ALA A 283 -27.79 -16.68 10.13
C ALA A 283 -26.84 -16.72 8.91
N PRO A 284 -25.55 -16.38 9.10
CA PRO A 284 -24.54 -16.53 8.05
C PRO A 284 -24.30 -18.02 7.73
N PRO A 285 -24.09 -18.40 6.45
CA PRO A 285 -23.83 -19.79 6.11
C PRO A 285 -22.46 -20.24 6.63
N GLN A 286 -22.43 -21.39 7.30
CA GLN A 286 -21.21 -22.07 7.75
C GLN A 286 -20.43 -22.69 6.58
N PRO A 287 -19.10 -22.83 6.68
CA PRO A 287 -18.29 -23.49 5.66
C PRO A 287 -18.57 -25.00 5.63
N ARG A 288 -18.94 -25.53 4.47
CA ARG A 288 -19.16 -26.97 4.26
C ARG A 288 -17.84 -27.74 4.35
N ARG A 289 -17.77 -28.65 5.32
CA ARG A 289 -16.81 -29.76 5.36
C ARG A 289 -17.07 -30.72 4.20
N GLU A 290 -16.01 -31.09 3.49
CA GLU A 290 -15.99 -32.21 2.55
C GLU A 290 -16.34 -33.52 3.28
N ARG A 291 -17.26 -34.29 2.69
CA ARG A 291 -17.38 -35.71 2.96
C ARG A 291 -17.66 -36.45 1.67
N GLN A 292 -16.75 -37.37 1.38
CA GLN A 292 -16.79 -38.37 0.34
C GLN A 292 -18.07 -39.20 0.41
N GLY A 293 -18.59 -39.62 -0.74
CA GLY A 293 -19.46 -40.79 -0.82
C GLY A 293 -20.51 -40.80 -1.92
N ARG A 294 -20.18 -41.52 -3.00
CA ARG A 294 -20.99 -42.57 -3.64
C ARG A 294 -22.10 -42.18 -4.62
N GLU A 295 -21.96 -42.77 -5.81
CA GLU A 295 -22.93 -42.82 -6.92
C GLU A 295 -24.34 -43.24 -6.51
N ARG A 296 -25.34 -42.62 -7.16
CA ARG A 296 -26.48 -43.38 -7.72
C ARG A 296 -27.28 -42.58 -8.75
N THR A 297 -27.52 -43.27 -9.85
CA THR A 297 -28.21 -42.97 -11.10
C THR A 297 -29.66 -42.48 -10.92
N ARG A 298 -30.12 -41.54 -11.76
CA ARG A 298 -31.54 -41.44 -12.19
C ARG A 298 -31.71 -40.59 -13.48
N GLN A 299 -32.55 -41.12 -14.38
CA GLN A 299 -32.83 -40.72 -15.77
C GLN A 299 -33.59 -39.38 -15.92
N PRO A 300 -33.58 -38.75 -17.13
CA PRO A 300 -34.24 -37.48 -17.39
C PRO A 300 -35.68 -37.65 -17.92
N LYS A 301 -36.55 -36.67 -17.61
CA LYS A 301 -37.84 -36.46 -18.31
C LYS A 301 -38.02 -34.99 -18.67
N GLY A 302 -38.37 -34.75 -19.93
CA GLY A 302 -39.41 -33.79 -20.33
C GLY A 302 -38.95 -32.37 -20.70
N THR A 303 -38.73 -32.16 -22.00
CA THR A 303 -38.71 -30.87 -22.72
C THR A 303 -40.05 -30.11 -22.69
N PRO A 304 -40.03 -28.78 -22.91
CA PRO A 304 -41.06 -28.06 -23.67
C PRO A 304 -40.52 -27.54 -25.04
N PRO A 305 -41.42 -27.21 -26.00
CA PRO A 305 -41.08 -27.16 -27.42
C PRO A 305 -40.77 -25.76 -28.00
N LYS A 306 -40.15 -25.81 -29.18
CA LYS A 306 -39.59 -24.76 -30.07
C LYS A 306 -40.54 -23.66 -30.55
N GLU A 307 -39.97 -22.49 -30.84
CA GLU A 307 -40.32 -21.65 -31.99
C GLU A 307 -39.14 -21.49 -32.97
N LYS A 308 -39.49 -21.28 -34.25
CA LYS A 308 -38.69 -21.50 -35.45
C LYS A 308 -38.02 -20.22 -35.98
N SER A 309 -36.80 -20.35 -36.49
CA SER A 309 -36.28 -19.77 -37.75
C SER A 309 -34.75 -20.02 -37.75
N GLY A 310 -34.20 -20.85 -38.62
CA GLY A 310 -33.76 -20.48 -39.96
C GLY A 310 -32.23 -20.56 -40.01
N GLU A 311 -31.68 -21.68 -40.48
CA GLU A 311 -30.24 -21.81 -40.80
C GLU A 311 -29.96 -21.19 -42.20
N PRO A 312 -28.68 -20.85 -42.48
CA PRO A 312 -27.95 -21.78 -43.33
C PRO A 312 -26.53 -22.14 -42.84
N ARG A 313 -26.24 -23.43 -42.99
CA ARG A 313 -24.96 -24.16 -43.15
C ARG A 313 -23.64 -23.36 -43.09
N ALA A 314 -22.68 -23.91 -42.32
CA ALA A 314 -21.29 -24.06 -42.76
C ALA A 314 -20.60 -25.21 -42.02
N GLU A 315 -19.74 -25.93 -42.77
CA GLU A 315 -18.91 -27.07 -42.40
C GLU A 315 -17.90 -26.83 -41.27
N SER A 316 -17.42 -27.95 -40.72
CA SER A 316 -16.01 -28.28 -40.43
C SER A 316 -15.72 -28.69 -38.98
N GLY A 317 -14.76 -29.62 -38.82
CA GLY A 317 -13.96 -29.71 -37.60
C GLY A 317 -13.97 -31.05 -36.86
N ARG A 318 -13.38 -32.08 -37.47
CA ARG A 318 -12.94 -33.32 -36.79
C ARG A 318 -11.76 -32.99 -35.86
N GLN A 319 -11.84 -33.39 -34.59
CA GLN A 319 -10.81 -33.22 -33.57
C GLN A 319 -9.54 -34.05 -33.86
N PRO A 320 -8.32 -33.53 -33.61
CA PRO A 320 -7.11 -34.34 -33.47
C PRO A 320 -6.86 -34.74 -32.00
N GLN A 321 -6.38 -35.96 -31.81
CA GLN A 321 -5.88 -36.53 -30.55
C GLN A 321 -4.45 -36.03 -30.22
N PRO A 322 -4.02 -36.06 -28.95
CA PRO A 322 -2.70 -35.60 -28.53
C PRO A 322 -1.59 -36.68 -28.72
N PRO A 323 -0.30 -36.29 -28.91
CA PRO A 323 0.80 -37.22 -29.11
C PRO A 323 1.40 -37.75 -27.80
N ARG A 324 1.96 -38.97 -27.88
CA ARG A 324 2.70 -39.69 -26.84
C ARG A 324 4.19 -39.34 -26.82
N GLU A 325 4.79 -39.49 -25.64
CA GLU A 325 6.22 -39.34 -25.31
C GLU A 325 7.16 -40.29 -26.07
N GLU A 326 8.36 -39.79 -26.40
CA GLU A 326 9.53 -40.58 -26.77
C GLU A 326 10.70 -40.31 -25.81
N ALA A 327 11.48 -41.36 -25.55
CA ALA A 327 12.62 -41.44 -24.62
C ALA A 327 13.94 -40.89 -25.23
N PRO A 328 14.98 -40.60 -24.41
CA PRO A 328 16.17 -39.88 -24.85
C PRO A 328 17.35 -40.80 -25.24
N PRO A 329 18.32 -40.31 -26.03
CA PRO A 329 19.64 -40.95 -26.16
C PRO A 329 20.76 -40.22 -25.40
N PRO A 330 21.93 -40.86 -25.20
CA PRO A 330 22.88 -40.55 -24.12
C PRO A 330 24.10 -39.69 -24.52
N ALA A 331 24.90 -39.35 -23.50
CA ALA A 331 26.07 -38.47 -23.52
C ALA A 331 27.40 -39.14 -23.93
N THR A 332 28.31 -38.34 -24.50
CA THR A 332 29.78 -38.55 -24.49
C THR A 332 30.52 -37.19 -24.49
N GLY A 333 31.66 -37.12 -23.78
CA GLY A 333 32.61 -35.98 -23.72
C GLY A 333 33.35 -35.73 -25.04
N VAL A 334 34.34 -34.83 -25.21
CA VAL A 334 35.50 -34.45 -24.37
C VAL A 334 36.12 -33.15 -24.97
N GLU A 335 36.74 -32.33 -24.12
CA GLU A 335 37.85 -31.33 -24.29
C GLU A 335 38.13 -30.55 -25.60
N GLY A 336 38.52 -29.26 -25.43
CA GLY A 336 39.47 -28.58 -26.32
C GLY A 336 39.34 -27.05 -26.45
N THR A 337 40.07 -26.28 -25.62
CA THR A 337 40.32 -24.82 -25.79
C THR A 337 41.49 -24.55 -26.78
N PRO A 338 41.92 -23.30 -27.06
CA PRO A 338 41.63 -22.57 -28.30
C PRO A 338 42.87 -22.36 -29.19
N LYS A 339 42.69 -22.13 -30.50
CA LYS A 339 43.77 -21.67 -31.38
C LYS A 339 43.60 -20.20 -31.81
N THR A 340 44.64 -19.48 -31.47
CA THR A 340 45.10 -18.15 -31.89
C THR A 340 44.98 -17.88 -33.40
N GLY A 341 44.55 -16.67 -33.78
CA GLY A 341 44.64 -16.16 -35.14
C GLY A 341 44.68 -14.64 -35.17
N LYS A 342 45.82 -14.10 -35.62
CA LYS A 342 46.23 -12.69 -35.58
C LYS A 342 45.42 -11.76 -36.51
N ARG A 343 45.25 -10.52 -36.01
CA ARG A 343 45.37 -9.20 -36.68
C ARG A 343 45.08 -9.11 -38.19
N LYS A 344 44.21 -8.16 -38.55
CA LYS A 344 44.55 -7.17 -39.59
C LYS A 344 43.92 -5.80 -39.29
N SER A 345 44.79 -4.81 -39.21
CA SER A 345 44.48 -3.39 -39.06
C SER A 345 43.86 -2.84 -40.34
N ARG A 346 42.89 -1.92 -40.23
CA ARG A 346 42.67 -0.89 -41.24
C ARG A 346 42.52 0.48 -40.57
N ASN A 347 43.41 1.34 -41.01
CA ASN A 347 43.65 2.71 -40.60
C ASN A 347 42.92 3.65 -41.59
N ARG A 348 42.73 4.91 -41.17
CA ARG A 348 42.29 6.09 -41.96
C ARG A 348 40.76 6.16 -42.25
N ARG A 349 40.07 7.29 -42.09
CA ARG A 349 40.48 8.69 -42.32
C ARG A 349 39.52 9.65 -41.58
N ARG A 350 40.10 10.66 -40.91
CA ARG A 350 39.46 11.88 -40.42
C ARG A 350 39.64 12.95 -41.51
N PRO A 351 38.67 13.83 -41.80
CA PRO A 351 38.97 15.15 -42.35
C PRO A 351 38.84 16.21 -41.25
N ARG A 352 39.78 17.14 -41.23
CA ARG A 352 39.82 18.37 -40.42
C ARG A 352 39.39 19.54 -41.32
N ARG A 353 38.58 20.44 -40.73
CA ARG A 353 38.52 21.92 -40.89
C ARG A 353 38.47 22.56 -42.28
N ASN A 354 37.52 23.48 -42.46
CA ASN A 354 37.76 24.94 -42.34
C ASN A 354 36.45 25.73 -42.23
N PRO A 355 36.42 26.89 -41.53
CA PRO A 355 35.37 27.90 -41.61
C PRO A 355 35.73 28.98 -42.66
N PRO A 356 34.77 29.83 -43.04
CA PRO A 356 35.10 31.26 -43.19
C PRO A 356 34.01 32.22 -42.66
N SER A 357 34.49 33.38 -42.16
CA SER A 357 33.95 34.77 -42.20
C SER A 357 32.44 35.00 -42.47
N GLY A 358 31.72 35.91 -41.84
CA GLY A 358 32.02 37.23 -41.29
C GLY A 358 30.80 38.16 -41.56
N ASP A 359 30.67 39.24 -40.79
CA ASP A 359 29.80 40.43 -41.01
C ASP A 359 28.29 40.27 -41.29
N GLN A 360 27.47 40.45 -40.26
CA GLN A 360 26.55 41.60 -40.07
C GLN A 360 25.80 41.49 -38.74
#